data_AF-A0A6P0TUZ0-F1
#
_entry.id   AF-A0A6P0TUZ0-F1
#
_cell.length_a   1.000
_cell.length_b   1.000
_cell.length_c   1.000
_cell.angle_alpha   90.00
_cell.angle_beta   90.00
_cell.angle_gamma   90.00
#
_symmetry.space_group_name_H-M   'P 1'
#
loop_
_entity.id
_entity.type
_entity.pdbx_description
1 polymer ?
#
loop_
_entity_poly.entity_id
_entity_poly.type
_entity_poly.pdbx_seq_one_letter_code
_entity_poly.pdbx_strand_id
1 'polypeptide(L)' 'MSDANKILTMENIQSFSVEDFLKLLKERTTLSVQLSEREILVVEVRQEELKPLPILEANVPSGWKKAIY' A
#
# COMPACT_ATOMS: atom_id res chain seq x y z
N MET A 1 3.16 21.21 -8.48
CA MET A 1 1.92 21.68 -7.83
C MET A 1 1.82 20.96 -6.51
N SER A 2 1.58 21.70 -5.44
CA SER A 2 1.81 21.26 -4.07
C SER A 2 0.67 20.37 -3.58
N ASP A 3 0.78 19.05 -3.78
CA ASP A 3 -0.08 18.09 -3.08
C ASP A 3 0.36 18.06 -1.61
N ALA A 4 -0.19 19.00 -0.84
CA ALA A 4 -0.06 19.00 0.60
C ALA A 4 -0.64 17.67 1.11
N ASN A 5 0.25 16.82 1.62
CA ASN A 5 -0.09 15.57 2.28
C ASN A 5 -0.96 15.92 3.50
N LYS A 6 -2.28 15.98 3.29
CA LYS A 6 -3.24 16.48 4.29
C LYS A 6 -3.17 15.55 5.50
N ILE A 7 -2.70 16.07 6.63
CA ILE A 7 -2.65 15.35 7.89
C ILE A 7 -4.08 15.25 8.42
N LEU A 8 -4.54 14.02 8.65
CA LEU A 8 -5.83 13.74 9.26
C LEU A 8 -5.68 13.81 10.79
N THR A 9 -6.55 14.52 11.49
CA THR A 9 -6.59 14.46 12.96
C THR A 9 -7.47 13.29 13.40
N MET A 10 -7.33 12.87 14.67
CA MET A 10 -8.23 11.87 15.23
C MET A 10 -9.70 12.27 15.19
N GLU A 11 -10.01 13.55 15.34
CA GLU A 11 -11.37 14.09 15.22
C GLU A 11 -11.93 13.90 13.80
N ASN A 12 -11.08 14.08 12.77
CA ASN A 12 -11.49 13.78 11.40
C ASN A 12 -11.80 12.29 11.24
N ILE A 13 -10.92 11.41 11.75
CA ILE A 13 -11.04 9.95 11.58
C ILE A 13 -12.27 9.39 12.29
N GLN A 14 -12.65 9.93 13.45
CA GLN A 14 -13.85 9.49 14.18
C GLN A 14 -15.15 9.65 13.36
N SER A 15 -15.17 10.56 12.37
CA SER A 15 -16.31 10.73 11.47
C SER A 15 -16.33 9.77 10.28
N PHE A 16 -15.25 9.02 10.04
CA PHE A 16 -15.17 8.03 8.98
C PHE A 16 -15.70 6.68 9.45
N SER A 17 -16.39 5.99 8.56
CA SER A 17 -16.47 4.53 8.65
C SER A 17 -15.10 3.91 8.38
N VAL A 18 -14.88 2.68 8.83
CA VAL A 18 -13.64 1.95 8.53
C VAL A 18 -13.48 1.76 7.02
N GLU A 19 -14.58 1.48 6.32
CA GLU A 19 -14.60 1.30 4.87
C GLU A 19 -14.18 2.57 4.12
N ASP A 20 -14.66 3.74 4.57
CA ASP A 20 -14.32 5.02 3.93
C ASP A 20 -12.87 5.41 4.21
N PHE A 21 -12.37 5.12 5.41
CA PHE A 21 -10.96 5.29 5.72
C PHE A 21 -10.06 4.42 4.82
N LEU A 22 -10.43 3.14 4.63
CA LEU A 22 -9.68 2.21 3.78
C LEU A 22 -9.73 2.60 2.30
N LYS A 23 -10.86 3.12 1.80
CA LYS A 23 -10.97 3.68 0.44
C LYS A 23 -10.04 4.86 0.26
N LEU A 24 -10.09 5.82 1.19
CA LEU A 24 -9.23 7.00 1.16
C LEU A 24 -7.74 6.63 1.18
N LEU A 25 -7.38 5.65 2.01
CA LEU A 25 -6.02 5.13 2.10
C LEU A 25 -5.57 4.46 0.78
N LYS A 26 -6.46 3.71 0.12
CA LYS A 26 -6.18 3.09 -1.17
C LYS A 26 -6.00 4.12 -2.29
N GLU A 27 -6.78 5.20 -2.29
CA GLU A 27 -6.67 6.28 -3.27
C GLU A 27 -5.37 7.07 -3.15
N ARG A 28 -4.93 7.34 -1.92
CA ARG A 28 -3.77 8.19 -1.64
C ARG A 28 -2.47 7.42 -1.44
N THR A 29 -2.51 6.09 -1.31
CA THR A 29 -1.39 5.18 -0.99
C THR A 29 -0.69 5.43 0.34
N THR A 30 -0.69 6.66 0.85
CA THR A 30 -0.13 7.06 2.13
C THR A 30 -1.06 8.06 2.81
N LEU A 31 -1.29 7.91 4.11
CA LEU A 31 -2.00 8.85 4.96
C LEU A 31 -1.18 9.16 6.21
N SER A 32 -1.07 10.45 6.55
CA SER A 32 -0.50 10.89 7.82
C SER A 32 -1.63 11.22 8.80
N VAL A 33 -1.57 10.66 10.00
CA VAL A 33 -2.57 10.79 11.05
C VAL A 33 -1.91 11.43 12.27
N GLN A 34 -2.42 12.58 12.70
CA GLN A 34 -1.97 13.21 13.94
C GLN A 34 -2.70 12.58 15.13
N LEU A 35 -1.95 11.85 15.97
CA LEU A 35 -2.46 11.22 17.19
C LEU A 35 -2.45 12.20 18.37
N SER A 36 -1.45 13.09 18.42
CA SER A 36 -1.33 14.15 19.42
C SER A 36 -0.53 15.33 18.85
N GLU A 37 -0.37 16.41 19.62
CA GLU A 37 0.41 17.59 19.20
C GLU A 37 1.85 17.28 18.75
N ARG A 38 2.42 16.17 19.24
CA ARG A 38 3.83 15.80 18.99
C ARG A 38 3.99 14.47 18.27
N GLU A 39 2.89 13.83 17.89
CA GLU A 39 2.90 12.48 17.32
C GLU A 39 2.10 12.40 16.03
N ILE A 40 2.76 11.92 14.99
CA ILE A 40 2.16 11.66 13.67
C ILE A 40 2.45 10.20 13.31
N LEU A 41 1.38 9.46 13.05
CA LEU A 41 1.42 8.10 12.55
C LEU A 41 1.24 8.11 11.03
N VAL A 42 2.13 7.45 10.29
CA VAL A 42 2.03 7.33 8.83
C VAL A 42 1.56 5.93 8.47
N VAL A 43 0.43 5.85 7.77
CA VAL A 43 -0.15 4.61 7.26
C VAL A 43 0.12 4.53 5.77
N GLU A 44 0.78 3.47 5.32
CA GLU A 44 1.09 3.23 3.91
C GLU A 44 0.43 1.93 3.45
N VAL A 45 -0.25 1.98 2.30
CA VAL A 45 -0.64 0.78 1.58
C VAL A 45 0.52 0.38 0.69
N ARG A 46 1.18 -0.70 1.08
CA ARG A 46 2.15 -1.37 0.22
C ARG A 46 1.40 -2.32 -0.68
N GLN A 47 1.30 -1.98 -1.97
CA GLN A 47 1.06 -3.00 -2.97
C GLN A 47 2.36 -3.80 -3.07
N GLU A 48 2.36 -5.00 -2.53
CA GLU A 48 3.50 -5.90 -2.68
C GLU A 48 3.55 -6.32 -4.15
N GLU A 49 4.33 -5.59 -4.95
CA GLU A 49 4.74 -6.07 -6.26
C GLU A 49 5.56 -7.33 -6.01
N LEU A 50 4.97 -8.49 -6.32
CA LEU A 50 5.67 -9.75 -6.29
C LEU A 50 6.93 -9.58 -7.13
N LYS A 51 8.09 -9.70 -6.50
CA LYS A 51 9.35 -9.72 -7.23
C LYS A 51 9.25 -10.80 -8.30
N PRO A 52 9.61 -10.51 -9.56
CA PRO A 52 9.60 -11.53 -10.59
C PRO A 52 10.42 -12.71 -10.11
N LEU A 53 9.93 -13.93 -10.34
CA LEU A 53 10.69 -15.12 -10.04
C LEU A 53 12.08 -14.98 -10.69
N PRO A 54 13.16 -15.33 -9.97
CA PRO A 54 14.48 -15.29 -10.57
C PRO A 54 14.47 -16.12 -11.85
N ILE A 55 15.11 -15.60 -12.90
CA ILE A 55 15.30 -16.37 -14.13
C ILE A 55 16.10 -17.62 -13.73
N LEU A 56 15.44 -18.77 -13.77
CA LEU A 56 16.10 -20.04 -13.50
C LEU A 56 17.06 -20.31 -14.67
N GLU A 57 18.35 -20.01 -14.49
CA GLU A 57 19.42 -20.45 -15.41
C GLU A 57 19.73 -21.96 -15.28
N ALA A 58 18.88 -22.70 -14.57
CA ALA A 58 18.95 -24.15 -14.54
C ALA A 58 18.21 -24.72 -15.75
N ASN A 59 18.88 -25.61 -16.48
CA ASN A 59 18.36 -26.35 -17.64
C ASN A 59 16.98 -26.98 -17.33
N VAL A 60 15.90 -26.29 -17.69
CA VAL A 60 14.52 -26.79 -17.50
C VAL A 60 14.31 -27.92 -18.52
N PRO A 61 14.09 -29.17 -18.09
CA PRO A 61 13.86 -30.28 -19.00
C PRO A 61 12.70 -29.97 -19.95
N SER A 62 12.86 -30.33 -21.22
CA SER A 62 11.84 -30.15 -22.24
C SER A 62 10.51 -30.78 -21.80
N GLY A 63 9.50 -29.96 -21.54
CA GLY A 63 8.17 -30.41 -21.11
C GLY A 63 7.55 -29.59 -19.98
N TRP A 64 8.37 -29.00 -19.10
CA TRP A 64 7.87 -28.25 -17.93
C TRP A 64 7.35 -26.84 -18.27
N LYS A 65 7.74 -26.27 -19.41
CA LYS A 65 7.29 -24.94 -19.88
C LYS A 65 5.79 -24.88 -20.20
N LYS A 66 5.11 -26.00 -20.41
CA LYS A 66 3.68 -26.04 -20.77
C LYS A 66 2.72 -25.89 -19.57
N ALA A 67 3.23 -25.93 -18.33
CA ALA A 67 2.38 -25.89 -17.13
C ALA A 67 2.39 -24.54 -16.39
N ILE A 68 3.12 -23.53 -16.90
CA ILE A 68 3.39 -22.26 -16.18
C ILE A 68 3.00 -21.01 -17.02
N TYR A 69 2.28 -21.18 -18.14
CA TYR A 69 1.71 -20.06 -18.91
C TYR A 69 0.21 -20.27 -19.15
#